data_AF-T1K342-F1
#
_entry.id   AF-T1K342-F1
#
_cell.length_a   1.000
_cell.length_b   1.000
_cell.length_c   1.000
_cell.angle_alpha   90.00
_cell.angle_beta   90.00
_cell.angle_gamma   90.00
#
_symmetry.space_group_name_H-M   'P 1'
#
loop_
_entity.id
_entity.type
_entity.pdbx_description
1 polymer ?
#
loop_
_entity_poly.entity_id
_entity_poly.type
_entity_poly.pdbx_seq_one_letter_code
_entity_poly.pdbx_strand_id
1 'polypeptide(L)'
;MNIDKSRFLLLFSYIGTKYSGVQRQTTRKPKNQVNPTDNTVQYYIEEALETINPKPSQEAKVSLSSRTDKGVHAFENSAVIKIVHPNSTESYYPNQIIETANTYFKTHNHDIKFNKIHLVSPEFHFRKHIKQRSYYYRLAVVKPEIANQAFFQPESYLPINELNRCSLLRTPINLDLDLMKETVQSFIGTHDFTNFAAFSKSLTYYYDGYFTRTIDQLTLTQCDMEPLEAIDPSYRNINLYEFKITSRAFLYRQIISLFTWNTFISCLLSH
;
A
#
# COMPACT_ATOMS: atom_id res chain seq x y z
N MET A 1 -22.44 27.00 6.81
CA MET A 1 -21.78 26.11 5.82
C MET A 1 -22.77 25.02 5.43
N ASN A 2 -23.12 24.91 4.16
CA ASN A 2 -23.91 23.78 3.66
C ASN A 2 -22.99 22.56 3.65
N ILE A 3 -23.11 21.69 4.66
CA ILE A 3 -22.36 20.44 4.69
C ILE A 3 -22.98 19.54 3.63
N ASP A 4 -22.21 19.21 2.58
CA ASP A 4 -22.61 18.17 1.63
C ASP A 4 -22.77 16.86 2.41
N LYS A 5 -24.03 16.43 2.54
CA LYS A 5 -24.44 15.22 3.26
C LYS A 5 -24.07 13.91 2.54
N SER A 6 -23.37 14.00 1.41
CA SER A 6 -22.98 12.85 0.58
C SER A 6 -21.49 12.52 0.60
N ARG A 7 -20.65 13.35 1.22
CA ARG A 7 -19.19 13.26 1.09
C ARG A 7 -18.52 12.80 2.38
N PHE A 8 -17.80 11.69 2.30
CA PHE A 8 -17.18 11.06 3.46
C PHE A 8 -15.68 10.80 3.25
N LEU A 9 -14.88 10.97 4.30
CA LEU A 9 -13.53 10.45 4.41
C LEU A 9 -13.60 9.03 4.99
N LEU A 10 -13.18 8.06 4.19
CA LEU A 10 -13.05 6.65 4.55
C LEU A 10 -11.59 6.34 4.91
N LEU A 11 -11.39 5.63 6.02
CA LEU A 11 -10.15 4.93 6.38
C LEU A 11 -10.38 3.42 6.25
N PHE A 12 -9.50 2.73 5.52
CA PHE A 12 -9.68 1.33 5.18
C PHE A 12 -8.35 0.59 5.05
N SER A 13 -8.36 -0.71 5.29
CA SER A 13 -7.21 -1.61 5.19
C SER A 13 -7.47 -2.72 4.19
N TYR A 14 -6.43 -3.28 3.59
CA TYR A 14 -6.58 -4.43 2.70
C TYR A 14 -5.29 -5.25 2.52
N ILE A 15 -5.45 -6.52 2.16
CA ILE A 15 -4.38 -7.40 1.70
C ILE A 15 -4.30 -7.34 0.17
N GLY A 16 -3.27 -6.69 -0.37
CA GLY A 16 -3.14 -6.38 -1.80
C GLY A 16 -2.91 -7.57 -2.75
N THR A 17 -2.54 -8.75 -2.25
CA THR A 17 -2.05 -9.88 -3.07
C THR A 17 -3.02 -10.32 -4.16
N LYS A 18 -4.33 -10.31 -3.86
CA LYS A 18 -5.38 -10.75 -4.79
C LYS A 18 -5.78 -9.68 -5.81
N TYR A 19 -5.31 -8.44 -5.66
CA TYR A 19 -5.81 -7.29 -6.42
C TYR A 19 -4.77 -6.73 -7.40
N SER A 20 -5.23 -6.21 -8.53
CA SER A 20 -4.44 -5.51 -9.55
C SER A 20 -4.04 -4.08 -9.14
N GLY A 21 -3.89 -3.83 -7.83
CA GLY A 21 -3.68 -2.53 -7.22
C GLY A 21 -4.95 -1.93 -6.63
N VAL A 22 -4.81 -0.76 -6.00
CA VAL A 22 -5.96 -0.12 -5.34
C VAL A 22 -6.88 0.61 -6.30
N GLN A 23 -6.35 1.23 -7.36
CA GLN A 23 -7.13 2.06 -8.27
C GLN A 23 -7.54 1.28 -9.51
N ARG A 24 -8.80 1.42 -9.91
CA ARG A 24 -9.31 0.90 -11.17
C ARG A 24 -8.53 1.49 -12.35
N GLN A 25 -8.09 0.64 -13.27
CA GLN A 25 -7.47 1.06 -14.52
C GLN A 25 -8.58 1.16 -15.58
N THR A 26 -8.77 2.35 -16.14
CA THR A 26 -9.85 2.60 -17.09
C THR A 26 -9.52 2.04 -18.47
N THR A 27 -9.93 0.82 -18.77
CA THR A 27 -10.24 0.38 -20.14
C THR A 27 -11.75 0.34 -20.29
N ARG A 28 -12.32 1.34 -20.97
CA ARG A 28 -13.77 1.45 -21.21
C ARG A 28 -14.26 0.27 -22.06
N LYS A 29 -15.16 -0.58 -21.53
CA LYS A 29 -16.12 -1.42 -22.29
C LYS A 29 -17.33 -1.84 -21.41
N PRO A 30 -18.43 -2.37 -21.99
CA PRO A 30 -19.79 -2.29 -21.43
C PRO A 30 -20.05 -3.16 -20.20
N LYS A 31 -21.08 -2.77 -19.42
CA LYS A 31 -21.46 -3.20 -18.06
C LYS A 31 -21.61 -4.71 -17.78
N ASN A 32 -21.47 -5.60 -18.78
CA ASN A 32 -21.85 -7.02 -18.67
C ASN A 32 -20.67 -8.00 -18.66
N GLN A 33 -19.42 -7.53 -18.53
CA GLN A 33 -18.25 -8.40 -18.34
C GLN A 33 -17.29 -7.78 -17.31
N VAL A 34 -16.85 -8.59 -16.35
CA VAL A 34 -15.80 -8.20 -15.39
C VAL A 34 -14.48 -8.10 -16.15
N ASN A 35 -13.94 -6.89 -16.30
CA ASN A 35 -12.63 -6.73 -16.95
C ASN A 35 -11.51 -7.22 -16.02
N PRO A 36 -10.39 -7.73 -16.55
CA PRO A 36 -9.19 -8.00 -15.75
C PRO A 36 -8.69 -6.78 -14.95
N THR A 37 -9.03 -5.57 -15.39
CA THR A 37 -8.74 -4.28 -14.73
C THR A 37 -9.69 -3.92 -13.60
N ASP A 38 -10.80 -4.66 -13.45
CA ASP A 38 -11.82 -4.41 -12.42
C ASP A 38 -11.50 -5.15 -11.11
N ASN A 39 -10.55 -6.09 -11.11
CA ASN A 39 -10.06 -6.71 -9.88
C ASN A 39 -9.15 -5.75 -9.07
N THR A 40 -9.71 -4.66 -8.57
CA THR A 40 -9.01 -3.61 -7.80
C THR A 40 -9.77 -3.32 -6.53
N VAL A 41 -9.06 -2.81 -5.51
CA VAL A 41 -9.70 -2.48 -4.23
C VAL A 41 -10.80 -1.44 -4.41
N GLN A 42 -10.56 -0.41 -5.24
CA GLN A 42 -11.57 0.62 -5.55
C GLN A 42 -12.85 0.03 -6.12
N TYR A 43 -12.75 -0.90 -7.07
CA TYR A 43 -13.92 -1.52 -7.68
C TYR A 43 -14.79 -2.22 -6.63
N TYR A 44 -14.19 -3.04 -5.77
CA TYR A 44 -14.95 -3.72 -4.73
C TYR A 44 -15.48 -2.78 -3.65
N ILE A 45 -14.79 -1.66 -3.38
CA ILE A 45 -15.32 -0.58 -2.55
C ILE A 45 -16.59 0.00 -3.19
N GLU A 46 -16.57 0.29 -4.50
CA GLU A 46 -17.73 0.82 -5.23
C GLU A 46 -18.90 -0.18 -5.19
N GLU A 47 -18.65 -1.46 -5.49
CA GLU A 47 -19.67 -2.53 -5.42
C GLU A 47 -20.29 -2.67 -4.03
N ALA A 48 -19.46 -2.62 -2.97
CA ALA A 48 -19.94 -2.70 -1.59
C ALA A 48 -20.88 -1.53 -1.24
N LEU A 49 -20.56 -0.31 -1.70
CA LEU A 49 -21.38 0.88 -1.46
C LEU A 49 -22.72 0.84 -2.20
N GLU A 50 -22.80 0.16 -3.34
CA GLU A 50 -24.07 -0.05 -4.09
C GLU A 50 -25.07 -0.96 -3.35
N THR A 51 -24.60 -1.72 -2.35
CA THR A 51 -25.45 -2.62 -1.54
C THR A 51 -26.09 -1.95 -0.32
N ILE A 52 -25.78 -0.67 -0.06
CA ILE A 52 -26.37 0.08 1.05
C ILE A 52 -27.88 0.26 0.82
N ASN A 53 -28.67 0.15 1.89
CA ASN A 53 -30.12 0.35 1.85
C ASN A 53 -30.54 1.60 2.65
N PRO A 54 -31.29 2.54 2.09
CA PRO A 54 -31.79 2.55 0.72
C PRO A 54 -30.67 2.71 -0.30
N LYS A 55 -30.86 2.17 -1.50
CA LYS A 55 -29.84 2.20 -2.56
C LYS A 55 -29.46 3.65 -2.91
N PRO A 56 -28.15 3.97 -3.05
CA PRO A 56 -27.72 5.29 -3.50
C PRO A 56 -28.41 5.70 -4.82
N SER A 57 -28.78 6.97 -4.94
CA SER A 57 -29.45 7.50 -6.15
C SER A 57 -28.52 7.65 -7.36
N GLN A 58 -27.20 7.56 -7.13
CA GLN A 58 -26.16 7.66 -8.13
C GLN A 58 -25.04 6.66 -7.81
N GLU A 59 -24.32 6.24 -8.84
CA GLU A 59 -23.12 5.40 -8.69
C GLU A 59 -22.14 6.04 -7.70
N ALA A 60 -21.68 5.27 -6.71
CA ALA A 60 -20.72 5.71 -5.72
C ALA A 60 -19.42 6.19 -6.39
N LYS A 61 -18.88 7.33 -5.95
CA LYS A 61 -17.59 7.84 -6.46
C LYS A 61 -16.51 7.73 -5.40
N VAL A 62 -15.40 7.07 -5.74
CA VAL A 62 -14.26 6.91 -4.85
C VAL A 62 -13.06 7.68 -5.39
N SER A 63 -12.48 8.54 -4.55
CA SER A 63 -11.23 9.24 -4.81
C SER A 63 -10.19 8.80 -3.79
N LEU A 64 -9.11 8.17 -4.22
CA LEU A 64 -8.10 7.61 -3.31
C LEU A 64 -7.06 8.65 -2.88
N SER A 65 -6.61 8.58 -1.62
CA SER A 65 -5.50 9.39 -1.12
C SER A 65 -4.16 8.93 -1.65
N SER A 66 -3.96 7.61 -1.72
CA SER A 66 -2.73 6.99 -2.18
C SER A 66 -3.05 5.87 -3.14
N ARG A 67 -2.36 5.89 -4.28
CA ARG A 67 -2.35 4.79 -5.24
C ARG A 67 -1.26 3.81 -4.78
N THR A 68 -1.60 2.55 -4.73
CA THR A 68 -0.70 1.44 -4.43
C THR A 68 -0.73 0.47 -5.61
N ASP A 69 0.42 -0.12 -5.86
CA ASP A 69 0.62 -1.03 -6.98
C ASP A 69 0.06 -2.42 -6.65
N LYS A 70 0.00 -3.28 -7.68
CA LYS A 70 -0.40 -4.68 -7.53
C LYS A 70 0.41 -5.36 -6.43
N GLY A 71 -0.28 -6.10 -5.55
CA GLY A 71 0.34 -6.84 -4.45
C GLY A 71 0.66 -6.03 -3.20
N VAL A 72 0.62 -4.69 -3.25
CA VAL A 72 0.93 -3.84 -2.09
C VAL A 72 -0.24 -3.87 -1.10
N HIS A 73 0.03 -4.18 0.16
CA HIS A 73 -0.95 -4.12 1.25
C HIS A 73 -1.12 -2.69 1.79
N ALA A 74 -2.21 -2.45 2.53
CA ALA A 74 -2.33 -1.24 3.34
C ALA A 74 -2.93 -1.56 4.71
N PHE A 75 -2.21 -1.17 5.77
CA PHE A 75 -2.74 -1.16 7.13
C PHE A 75 -3.80 -0.08 7.30
N GLU A 76 -3.60 1.08 6.67
CA GLU A 76 -4.58 2.14 6.59
C GLU A 76 -4.31 3.00 5.35
N ASN A 77 -5.20 2.90 4.36
CA ASN A 77 -5.31 3.85 3.27
C ASN A 77 -6.55 4.72 3.52
N SER A 78 -6.63 5.86 2.83
CA SER A 78 -7.79 6.73 2.92
C SER A 78 -8.37 7.06 1.55
N ALA A 79 -9.68 7.27 1.51
CA ALA A 79 -10.41 7.66 0.32
C ALA A 79 -11.47 8.70 0.67
N VAL A 80 -11.79 9.58 -0.27
CA VAL A 80 -13.04 10.33 -0.21
C VAL A 80 -14.06 9.55 -1.02
N ILE A 81 -15.16 9.17 -0.38
CA ILE A 81 -16.30 8.57 -1.05
C ILE A 81 -17.42 9.60 -1.16
N LYS A 82 -18.13 9.58 -2.29
CA LYS A 82 -19.37 10.34 -2.48
C LYS A 82 -20.51 9.35 -2.75
N ILE A 83 -21.47 9.32 -1.84
CA ILE A 83 -22.67 8.47 -1.91
C ILE A 83 -23.90 9.34 -1.62
N VAL A 84 -24.84 9.38 -2.57
CA VAL A 84 -26.00 10.29 -2.49
C VAL A 84 -27.23 9.51 -2.07
N HIS A 85 -27.79 9.87 -0.93
CA HIS A 85 -29.03 9.27 -0.45
C HIS A 85 -30.20 9.57 -1.41
N PRO A 86 -31.12 8.63 -1.67
CA PRO A 86 -32.25 8.87 -2.57
C PRO A 86 -33.24 9.91 -2.04
N ASN A 87 -33.42 10.02 -0.72
CA ASN A 87 -34.03 11.20 -0.12
C ASN A 87 -32.97 12.32 0.02
N SER A 88 -33.14 13.43 -0.70
CA SER A 88 -32.19 14.55 -0.75
C SER A 88 -31.99 15.28 0.58
N THR A 89 -32.89 15.08 1.55
CA THR A 89 -32.80 15.69 2.89
C THR A 89 -31.98 14.86 3.88
N GLU A 90 -31.71 13.60 3.54
CA GLU A 90 -31.05 12.61 4.41
C GLU A 90 -29.58 12.37 4.04
N SER A 91 -28.88 11.65 4.93
CA SER A 91 -27.50 11.21 4.79
C SER A 91 -27.39 9.78 5.29
N TYR A 92 -26.49 9.00 4.70
CA TYR A 92 -26.16 7.69 5.26
C TYR A 92 -25.41 7.83 6.58
N TYR A 93 -25.72 6.96 7.53
CA TYR A 93 -25.00 6.93 8.80
C TYR A 93 -23.63 6.25 8.61
N PRO A 94 -22.53 6.82 9.17
CA PRO A 94 -21.21 6.21 9.16
C PRO A 94 -21.15 4.70 9.48
N ASN A 95 -21.81 4.29 10.57
CA ASN A 95 -21.80 2.89 11.01
C ASN A 95 -22.51 1.98 10.02
N GLN A 96 -23.63 2.43 9.46
CA GLN A 96 -24.35 1.69 8.43
C GLN A 96 -23.45 1.41 7.21
N ILE A 97 -22.72 2.41 6.73
CA ILE A 97 -21.80 2.26 5.59
C ILE A 97 -20.73 1.21 5.91
N ILE A 98 -20.12 1.29 7.10
CA ILE A 98 -19.07 0.36 7.54
C ILE A 98 -19.62 -1.06 7.65
N GLU A 99 -20.75 -1.25 8.32
CA GLU A 99 -21.35 -2.56 8.55
C GLU A 99 -21.77 -3.22 7.24
N THR A 100 -22.45 -2.48 6.36
CA THR A 100 -22.84 -2.99 5.05
C THR A 100 -21.62 -3.37 4.22
N ALA A 101 -20.63 -2.48 4.10
CA ALA A 101 -19.45 -2.75 3.28
C ALA A 101 -18.62 -3.93 3.82
N ASN A 102 -18.37 -3.98 5.13
CA ASN A 102 -17.63 -5.08 5.74
C ASN A 102 -18.39 -6.42 5.66
N THR A 103 -19.72 -6.40 5.73
CA THR A 103 -20.54 -7.60 5.49
C THR A 103 -20.38 -8.06 4.05
N TYR A 104 -20.46 -7.15 3.07
CA TYR A 104 -20.23 -7.45 1.66
C TYR A 104 -18.85 -8.07 1.43
N PHE A 105 -17.78 -7.45 1.94
CA PHE A 105 -16.42 -7.98 1.77
C PHE A 105 -16.28 -9.39 2.36
N LYS A 106 -16.87 -9.63 3.55
CA LYS A 106 -16.86 -10.95 4.19
C LYS A 106 -17.60 -11.99 3.36
N THR A 107 -18.81 -11.68 2.88
CA THR A 107 -19.64 -12.65 2.14
C THR A 107 -19.11 -12.94 0.73
N HIS A 108 -18.36 -12.00 0.14
CA HIS A 108 -17.76 -12.14 -1.20
C HIS A 108 -16.26 -12.48 -1.16
N ASN A 109 -15.72 -12.82 0.02
CA ASN A 109 -14.33 -13.25 0.22
C ASN A 109 -13.27 -12.22 -0.26
N HIS A 110 -13.50 -10.96 0.07
CA HIS A 110 -12.55 -9.87 -0.17
C HIS A 110 -11.76 -9.52 1.09
N ASP A 111 -10.44 -9.38 0.94
CA ASP A 111 -9.52 -9.02 2.01
C ASP A 111 -9.46 -7.49 2.18
N ILE A 112 -10.63 -6.84 2.30
CA ILE A 112 -10.81 -5.40 2.46
C ILE A 112 -11.62 -5.15 3.73
N LYS A 113 -11.28 -4.10 4.48
CA LYS A 113 -11.99 -3.70 5.68
C LYS A 113 -12.09 -2.19 5.79
N PHE A 114 -13.30 -1.69 6.01
CA PHE A 114 -13.52 -0.32 6.45
C PHE A 114 -13.26 -0.23 7.95
N ASN A 115 -12.37 0.70 8.32
CA ASN A 115 -11.97 0.93 9.69
C ASN A 115 -12.76 2.09 10.30
N LYS A 116 -12.92 3.18 9.54
CA LYS A 116 -13.55 4.40 10.01
C LYS A 116 -14.11 5.21 8.85
N ILE A 117 -15.17 5.95 9.11
CA ILE A 117 -15.72 6.88 8.13
C ILE A 117 -16.22 8.16 8.80
N HIS A 118 -15.98 9.29 8.15
CA HIS A 118 -16.32 10.62 8.65
C HIS A 118 -17.02 11.42 7.57
N LEU A 119 -18.15 12.05 7.88
CA LEU A 119 -18.71 13.08 7.01
C LEU A 119 -17.73 14.26 6.94
N VAL A 120 -17.45 14.76 5.74
CA VAL A 120 -16.49 15.84 5.52
C VAL A 120 -17.08 16.95 4.65
N SER A 121 -16.53 18.16 4.80
CA SER A 121 -16.89 19.31 3.98
C SER A 121 -16.66 19.05 2.48
N PRO A 122 -17.46 19.65 1.57
CA PRO A 122 -17.19 19.68 0.14
C PRO A 122 -15.74 20.08 -0.21
N GLU A 123 -15.16 20.97 0.60
CA GLU A 123 -13.81 21.51 0.41
C GLU A 123 -12.70 20.53 0.77
N PHE A 124 -13.03 19.39 1.40
CA PHE A 124 -12.03 18.39 1.74
C PHE A 124 -11.44 17.75 0.48
N HIS A 125 -10.12 17.90 0.36
CA HIS A 125 -9.35 17.35 -0.73
C HIS A 125 -7.94 16.96 -0.27
N PHE A 126 -7.48 15.78 -0.69
CA PHE A 126 -6.20 15.20 -0.27
C PHE A 126 -4.99 16.07 -0.59
N ARG A 127 -4.93 16.70 -1.76
CA ARG A 127 -3.81 17.60 -2.13
C ARG A 127 -3.61 18.75 -1.13
N LYS A 128 -4.70 19.24 -0.52
CA LYS A 128 -4.68 20.33 0.46
C LYS A 128 -4.40 19.82 1.87
N HIS A 129 -4.96 18.66 2.24
CA HIS A 129 -5.03 18.23 3.64
C HIS A 129 -4.12 17.06 4.03
N ILE A 130 -3.57 16.31 3.08
CA ILE A 130 -2.59 15.27 3.40
C ILE A 130 -1.30 15.94 3.86
N LYS A 131 -0.82 15.52 5.03
CA LYS A 131 0.49 15.92 5.56
C LYS A 131 1.58 15.00 5.04
N GLN A 132 1.40 13.69 5.22
CA GLN A 132 2.40 12.67 4.90
C GLN A 132 1.76 11.32 4.60
N ARG A 133 2.57 10.43 4.03
CA ARG A 133 2.31 9.00 3.83
C ARG A 133 3.51 8.23 4.37
N SER A 134 3.24 7.10 5.02
CA SER A 134 4.28 6.23 5.54
C SER A 134 4.13 4.84 4.95
N TYR A 135 5.26 4.26 4.53
CA TYR A 135 5.33 2.89 4.03
C TYR A 135 6.27 2.08 4.91
N TYR A 136 5.92 0.82 5.11
CA TYR A 136 6.78 -0.20 5.69
C TYR A 136 7.20 -1.14 4.57
N TYR A 137 8.50 -1.36 4.44
CA TYR A 137 9.08 -2.36 3.56
C TYR A 137 9.84 -3.37 4.41
N ARG A 138 9.46 -4.64 4.33
CA ARG A 138 10.06 -5.71 5.12
C ARG A 138 10.94 -6.57 4.22
N LEU A 139 12.16 -6.83 4.66
CA LEU A 139 13.16 -7.62 3.96
C LEU A 139 13.56 -8.80 4.85
N ALA A 140 13.26 -10.01 4.41
CA ALA A 140 13.75 -11.23 5.01
C ALA A 140 15.05 -11.67 4.32
N VAL A 141 16.03 -12.09 5.10
CA VAL A 141 17.30 -12.64 4.62
C VAL A 141 17.49 -13.99 5.30
N VAL A 142 17.66 -15.05 4.51
CA VAL A 142 17.95 -16.36 5.09
C VAL A 142 19.35 -16.33 5.72
N LYS A 143 19.47 -16.86 6.93
CA LYS A 143 20.75 -16.88 7.65
C LYS A 143 21.78 -17.72 6.89
N PRO A 144 23.06 -17.29 6.80
CA PRO A 144 24.09 -18.01 6.05
C PRO A 144 24.26 -19.48 6.44
N GLU A 145 24.06 -19.82 7.73
CA GLU A 145 24.16 -21.20 8.20
C GLU A 145 23.18 -22.16 7.50
N ILE A 146 22.01 -21.64 7.09
CA ILE A 146 20.96 -22.41 6.41
C ILE A 146 21.22 -22.49 4.90
N ALA A 147 21.78 -21.44 4.32
CA ALA A 147 21.88 -21.30 2.87
C ALA A 147 22.92 -22.22 2.21
N ASN A 148 23.81 -22.83 3.00
CA ASN A 148 24.82 -23.78 2.53
C ASN A 148 24.29 -25.23 2.39
N GLN A 149 22.99 -25.45 2.60
CA GLN A 149 22.36 -26.78 2.51
C GLN A 149 22.12 -27.22 1.05
N ALA A 150 22.26 -28.52 0.77
CA ALA A 150 21.86 -29.09 -0.53
C ALA A 150 20.35 -28.87 -0.76
N PHE A 151 19.96 -28.48 -1.97
CA PHE A 151 18.58 -28.12 -2.35
C PHE A 151 18.01 -26.88 -1.63
N PHE A 152 18.83 -25.85 -1.45
CA PHE A 152 18.41 -24.58 -0.89
C PHE A 152 17.27 -23.91 -1.68
N GLN A 153 16.08 -23.84 -1.07
CA GLN A 153 14.93 -23.08 -1.55
C GLN A 153 14.59 -21.99 -0.53
N PRO A 154 15.06 -20.74 -0.70
CA PRO A 154 14.90 -19.67 0.28
C PRO A 154 13.47 -19.51 0.80
N GLU A 155 12.48 -19.64 -0.09
CA GLU A 155 11.07 -19.46 0.22
C GLU A 155 10.53 -20.49 1.23
N SER A 156 11.11 -21.68 1.31
CA SER A 156 10.65 -22.72 2.25
C SER A 156 11.01 -22.43 3.70
N TYR A 157 11.92 -21.47 3.93
CA TYR A 157 12.37 -21.06 5.25
C TYR A 157 11.62 -19.83 5.79
N LEU A 158 10.74 -19.23 4.98
CA LEU A 158 9.95 -18.08 5.41
C LEU A 158 8.86 -18.47 6.41
N PRO A 159 8.70 -17.70 7.50
CA PRO A 159 7.56 -17.82 8.38
C PRO A 159 6.24 -17.58 7.67
N ILE A 160 5.19 -18.30 8.09
CA ILE A 160 3.86 -18.21 7.47
C ILE A 160 3.31 -16.78 7.53
N ASN A 161 3.62 -16.09 8.63
CA ASN A 161 3.23 -14.70 8.88
C ASN A 161 3.92 -13.70 7.95
N GLU A 162 5.04 -14.08 7.32
CA GLU A 162 5.81 -13.22 6.43
C GLU A 162 5.52 -13.48 4.94
N LEU A 163 4.77 -14.56 4.64
CA LEU A 163 4.38 -14.88 3.27
C LEU A 163 3.58 -13.74 2.64
N ASN A 164 4.05 -13.31 1.46
CA ASN A 164 3.56 -12.15 0.71
C ASN A 164 3.70 -10.79 1.43
N ARG A 165 4.23 -10.73 2.66
CA ARG A 165 4.34 -9.50 3.47
C ARG A 165 5.75 -8.95 3.57
N CYS A 166 6.75 -9.76 3.18
CA CYS A 166 8.14 -9.33 3.05
C CYS A 166 8.67 -9.64 1.65
N SER A 167 9.72 -8.94 1.26
CA SER A 167 10.58 -9.36 0.17
C SER A 167 11.65 -10.30 0.72
N LEU A 168 11.97 -11.36 -0.03
CA LEU A 168 13.00 -12.31 0.34
C LEU A 168 14.28 -12.05 -0.43
N LEU A 169 15.37 -11.84 0.30
CA LEU A 169 16.69 -11.83 -0.28
C LEU A 169 17.14 -13.28 -0.51
N ARG A 170 17.17 -13.68 -1.79
CA ARG A 170 17.54 -15.05 -2.19
C ARG A 170 19.04 -15.33 -2.08
N THR A 171 19.86 -14.29 -2.11
CA THR A 171 21.31 -14.40 -1.98
C THR A 171 21.68 -14.40 -0.51
N PRO A 172 22.29 -15.47 0.02
CA PRO A 172 22.75 -15.48 1.40
C PRO A 172 23.94 -14.55 1.53
N ILE A 173 23.74 -13.42 2.19
CA ILE A 173 24.78 -12.44 2.42
C ILE A 173 24.63 -11.85 3.82
N ASN A 174 25.77 -11.64 4.48
CA ASN A 174 25.82 -10.85 5.68
C ASN A 174 25.68 -9.39 5.29
N LEU A 175 24.55 -8.80 5.66
CA LEU A 175 24.33 -7.38 5.47
C LEU A 175 25.03 -6.62 6.59
N ASP A 176 25.85 -5.65 6.22
CA ASP A 176 26.40 -4.69 7.17
C ASP A 176 25.29 -3.71 7.57
N LEU A 177 24.72 -3.92 8.76
CA LEU A 177 23.61 -3.13 9.24
C LEU A 177 24.00 -1.66 9.47
N ASP A 178 25.25 -1.38 9.83
CA ASP A 178 25.70 -0.02 10.08
C ASP A 178 25.89 0.74 8.76
N LEU A 179 26.48 0.08 7.75
CA LEU A 179 26.53 0.63 6.39
C LEU A 179 25.13 0.82 5.80
N MET A 180 24.20 -0.10 6.03
CA MET A 180 22.80 0.08 5.61
C MET A 180 22.14 1.28 6.29
N LYS A 181 22.35 1.44 7.60
CA LYS A 181 21.82 2.56 8.37
C LYS A 181 22.39 3.88 7.86
N GLU A 182 23.69 3.94 7.56
CA GLU A 182 24.33 5.10 6.96
C GLU A 182 23.76 5.39 5.56
N THR A 183 23.67 4.37 4.71
CA THR A 183 23.14 4.47 3.35
C THR A 183 21.71 5.01 3.36
N VAL A 184 20.84 4.55 4.26
CA VAL A 184 19.46 5.07 4.32
C VAL A 184 19.40 6.55 4.72
N GLN A 185 20.36 7.07 5.50
CA GLN A 185 20.38 8.49 5.85
C GLN A 185 20.59 9.37 4.61
N SER A 186 21.35 8.89 3.61
CA SER A 186 21.62 9.64 2.37
C SER A 186 20.37 9.96 1.56
N PHE A 187 19.28 9.18 1.72
CA PHE A 187 18.01 9.41 1.02
C PHE A 187 17.10 10.43 1.70
N ILE A 188 17.40 10.86 2.93
CA ILE A 188 16.63 11.86 3.66
C ILE A 188 16.89 13.25 3.04
N GLY A 189 15.84 14.07 2.95
CA GLY A 189 15.91 15.38 2.31
C GLY A 189 15.38 15.37 0.87
N THR A 190 15.68 16.43 0.13
CA THR A 190 15.15 16.67 -1.22
C THR A 190 16.14 16.22 -2.28
N HIS A 191 15.73 15.23 -3.07
CA HIS A 191 16.57 14.62 -4.10
C HIS A 191 15.82 14.40 -5.40
N ASP A 192 16.56 14.29 -6.49
CA ASP A 192 16.04 13.76 -7.75
C ASP A 192 16.03 12.23 -7.70
N PHE A 193 14.82 11.64 -7.70
CA PHE A 193 14.61 10.20 -7.65
C PHE A 193 14.34 9.59 -9.03
N THR A 194 14.81 10.20 -10.12
CA THR A 194 14.62 9.69 -11.50
C THR A 194 15.01 8.21 -11.62
N ASN A 195 16.17 7.82 -11.05
CA ASN A 195 16.65 6.44 -11.10
C ASN A 195 15.85 5.44 -10.24
N PHE A 196 14.96 5.94 -9.38
CA PHE A 196 14.11 5.13 -8.50
C PHE A 196 12.66 5.12 -8.95
N ALA A 197 12.28 5.90 -9.97
CA ALA A 197 10.91 5.97 -10.46
C ALA A 197 10.73 5.14 -11.73
N ALA A 198 9.54 4.57 -11.89
CA ALA A 198 9.12 4.05 -13.18
C ALA A 198 8.42 5.15 -14.00
N PHE A 199 8.77 5.24 -15.27
CA PHE A 199 8.13 6.16 -16.21
C PHE A 199 6.69 5.73 -16.49
N SER A 200 5.77 6.69 -16.42
CA SER A 200 4.39 6.49 -16.84
C SER A 200 4.32 6.34 -18.36
N LYS A 201 3.62 5.28 -18.82
CA LYS A 201 3.31 5.09 -20.25
C LYS A 201 2.33 6.13 -20.80
N SER A 202 1.63 6.86 -19.93
CA SER A 202 0.60 7.84 -20.32
C SER A 202 1.14 9.26 -20.46
N LEU A 203 2.40 9.51 -20.11
CA LEU A 203 3.04 10.82 -20.18
C LEU A 203 4.05 10.81 -21.32
N THR A 204 3.93 11.78 -22.21
CA THR A 204 4.88 12.01 -23.32
C THR A 204 6.01 12.96 -22.94
N TYR A 205 5.90 13.66 -21.81
CA TYR A 205 6.87 14.63 -21.33
C TYR A 205 6.85 14.71 -19.80
N TYR A 206 8.03 14.96 -19.22
CA TYR A 206 8.25 15.22 -17.80
C TYR A 206 8.90 16.60 -17.67
N TYR A 207 8.31 17.48 -16.88
CA TYR A 207 8.87 18.81 -16.60
C TYR A 207 10.04 18.71 -15.62
N ASP A 208 10.88 19.74 -15.58
CA ASP A 208 12.04 19.79 -14.69
C ASP A 208 11.62 19.70 -13.21
N GLY A 209 12.23 18.77 -12.49
CA GLY A 209 11.88 18.48 -11.10
C GLY A 209 10.66 17.57 -10.92
N TYR A 210 10.10 16.98 -11.98
CA TYR A 210 9.01 16.00 -11.88
C TYR A 210 9.35 14.85 -10.91
N PHE A 211 10.60 14.38 -10.95
CA PHE A 211 11.12 13.30 -10.13
C PHE A 211 11.73 13.75 -8.79
N THR A 212 11.65 15.04 -8.48
CA THR A 212 12.14 15.55 -7.20
C THR A 212 11.15 15.23 -6.08
N ARG A 213 11.62 14.59 -5.01
CA ARG A 213 10.82 14.33 -3.81
C ARG A 213 11.61 14.64 -2.56
N THR A 214 10.90 14.95 -1.47
CA THR A 214 11.49 15.12 -0.15
C THR A 214 11.13 13.92 0.71
N ILE A 215 12.11 13.20 1.21
CA ILE A 215 11.90 12.16 2.23
C ILE A 215 12.08 12.82 3.60
N ASP A 216 11.01 12.78 4.41
CA ASP A 216 10.96 13.44 5.72
C ASP A 216 11.64 12.56 6.78
N GLN A 217 11.42 11.24 6.71
CA GLN A 217 12.02 10.27 7.62
C GLN A 217 12.26 8.96 6.89
N LEU A 218 13.41 8.34 7.14
CA LEU A 218 13.69 6.97 6.74
C LEU A 218 14.47 6.26 7.85
N THR A 219 13.94 5.15 8.35
CA THR A 219 14.58 4.35 9.39
C THR A 219 14.69 2.89 8.97
N LEU A 220 15.78 2.24 9.37
CA LEU A 220 16.02 0.82 9.22
C LEU A 220 16.19 0.19 10.61
N THR A 221 15.41 -0.85 10.89
CA THR A 221 15.47 -1.61 12.14
C THR A 221 15.57 -3.10 11.82
N GLN A 222 16.49 -3.82 12.46
CA GLN A 222 16.44 -5.28 12.50
C GLN A 222 15.40 -5.69 13.55
N CYS A 223 14.45 -6.53 13.17
CA CYS A 223 13.42 -7.01 14.09
C CYS A 223 14.04 -7.87 15.20
N ASP A 224 13.50 -7.74 16.40
CA ASP A 224 13.80 -8.65 17.50
C ASP A 224 13.17 -10.02 17.19
N MET A 225 14.02 -11.04 17.09
CA MET A 225 13.61 -12.37 16.64
C MET A 225 13.10 -13.23 17.80
N GLU A 226 13.54 -13.01 19.03
CA GLU A 226 13.12 -13.80 20.21
C GLU A 226 11.59 -13.91 20.36
N PRO A 227 10.82 -12.80 20.41
CA PRO A 227 9.37 -12.90 20.52
C PRO A 227 8.71 -13.50 19.27
N LEU A 228 9.34 -13.39 18.09
CA LEU A 228 8.82 -13.94 16.85
C LEU A 228 9.04 -15.45 16.77
N GLU A 229 10.23 -15.92 17.17
CA GLU A 229 10.61 -17.34 17.23
C GLU A 229 9.74 -18.11 18.23
N ALA A 230 9.35 -17.47 19.34
CA ALA A 230 8.41 -18.06 20.29
C ALA A 230 7.01 -18.31 19.69
N ILE A 231 6.61 -17.54 18.67
CA ILE A 231 5.32 -17.68 17.98
C ILE A 231 5.42 -18.65 16.80
N ASP A 232 6.50 -18.53 16.01
CA ASP A 232 6.76 -19.37 14.84
C ASP A 232 8.26 -19.72 14.78
N PRO A 233 8.63 -20.99 15.08
CA PRO A 233 10.04 -21.40 15.11
C PRO A 233 10.78 -21.28 13.76
N SER A 234 10.10 -20.99 12.65
CA SER A 234 10.77 -20.74 11.37
C SER A 234 11.50 -19.39 11.32
N TYR A 235 11.16 -18.44 12.21
CA TYR A 235 11.87 -17.16 12.32
C TYR A 235 13.36 -17.35 12.63
N ARG A 236 13.76 -18.46 13.27
CA ARG A 236 15.17 -18.79 13.54
C ARG A 236 16.01 -18.91 12.28
N ASN A 237 15.39 -19.18 11.13
CA ASN A 237 16.07 -19.38 9.85
C ASN A 237 16.40 -18.07 9.13
N ILE A 238 15.84 -16.94 9.56
CA ILE A 238 15.94 -15.67 8.85
C ILE A 238 16.37 -14.53 9.77
N ASN A 239 16.97 -13.50 9.19
CA ASN A 239 17.01 -12.16 9.74
C ASN A 239 15.91 -11.34 9.05
N LEU A 240 15.20 -10.54 9.82
CA LEU A 240 14.12 -9.70 9.31
C LEU A 240 14.43 -8.22 9.55
N TYR A 241 14.34 -7.43 8.50
CA TYR A 241 14.60 -6.00 8.52
C TYR A 241 13.36 -5.23 8.11
N GLU A 242 13.10 -4.12 8.79
CA GLU A 242 12.00 -3.22 8.49
C GLU A 242 12.53 -1.83 8.16
N PHE A 243 12.16 -1.36 6.98
CA PHE A 243 12.35 0.02 6.56
C PHE A 243 11.02 0.76 6.72
N LYS A 244 11.05 1.88 7.45
CA LYS A 244 9.93 2.80 7.54
C LYS A 244 10.30 4.10 6.85
N ILE A 245 9.60 4.43 5.78
CA ILE A 245 9.81 5.64 4.99
C ILE A 245 8.59 6.54 5.05
N THR A 246 8.80 7.82 5.29
CA THR A 246 7.74 8.83 5.38
C THR A 246 8.06 10.01 4.48
N SER A 247 7.07 10.41 3.69
CA SER A 247 7.15 11.58 2.82
C SER A 247 5.75 12.15 2.57
N ARG A 248 5.68 13.43 2.22
CA ARG A 248 4.47 14.01 1.62
C ARG A 248 3.99 13.25 0.39
N ALA A 249 4.87 12.74 -0.48
CA ALA A 249 4.46 12.05 -1.71
C ALA A 249 5.58 11.16 -2.28
N PHE A 250 5.20 10.10 -2.99
CA PHE A 250 6.12 9.19 -3.65
C PHE A 250 5.84 9.12 -5.16
N LEU A 251 6.87 8.82 -5.94
CA LEU A 251 6.77 8.53 -7.37
C LEU A 251 6.27 7.11 -7.60
N TYR A 252 5.82 6.84 -8.82
CA TYR A 252 5.42 5.49 -9.23
C TYR A 252 6.60 4.53 -9.07
N ARG A 253 6.38 3.43 -8.34
CA ARG A 253 7.37 2.41 -7.95
C ARG A 253 8.58 2.90 -7.12
N GLN A 254 8.61 4.15 -6.65
CA GLN A 254 9.76 4.70 -5.91
C GLN A 254 10.22 3.81 -4.74
N ILE A 255 9.27 3.42 -3.89
CA ILE A 255 9.55 2.63 -2.69
C ILE A 255 10.15 1.26 -3.05
N ILE A 256 9.56 0.59 -4.04
CA ILE A 256 10.04 -0.72 -4.47
C ILE A 256 11.45 -0.58 -5.04
N SER A 257 11.67 0.37 -5.95
CA SER A 257 12.99 0.57 -6.57
C SER A 257 14.07 0.96 -5.56
N LEU A 258 13.71 1.72 -4.51
CA LEU A 258 14.61 2.12 -3.43
C LEU A 258 15.13 0.94 -2.62
N PHE A 259 14.32 -0.11 -2.43
CA PHE A 259 14.69 -1.24 -1.56
C PHE A 259 14.91 -2.56 -2.31
N THR A 260 14.74 -2.58 -3.64
CA THR A 260 15.12 -3.75 -4.45
C THR A 260 16.62 -3.95 -4.52
N TRP A 261 17.01 -5.23 -4.62
CA TRP A 261 18.40 -5.71 -4.63
C TRP A 261 19.35 -4.95 -5.58
N ASN A 262 18.89 -4.64 -6.80
CA ASN A 262 19.73 -3.99 -7.82
C ASN A 262 20.17 -2.56 -7.48
N THR A 263 19.48 -1.88 -6.56
CA THR A 263 19.71 -0.46 -6.30
C THR A 263 20.25 -0.20 -4.90
N PHE A 264 19.71 -0.85 -3.88
CA PHE A 264 20.15 -0.63 -2.50
C PHE A 264 21.34 -1.51 -2.12
N ILE A 265 21.29 -2.80 -2.48
CA ILE A 265 22.31 -3.77 -2.07
C ILE A 265 23.54 -3.67 -2.97
N SER A 266 23.41 -3.27 -4.24
CA SER A 266 24.57 -2.92 -5.07
C SER A 266 25.37 -1.75 -4.48
N CYS A 267 24.72 -0.71 -3.95
CA CYS A 267 25.40 0.37 -3.24
C CYS A 267 26.15 -0.12 -1.99
N LEU A 268 25.63 -1.12 -1.29
CA LEU A 268 26.28 -1.72 -0.11
C LEU A 268 27.47 -2.62 -0.47
N LEU A 269 27.49 -3.21 -1.67
CA LEU A 269 28.56 -4.12 -2.14
C LEU A 269 29.64 -3.43 -2.98
N SER A 270 29.46 -2.13 -3.27
CA SER A 270 30.40 -1.34 -4.09
C SER A 270 31.44 -0.58 -3.25
N HIS A 271 31.49 -0.83 -1.94
CA HIS A 271 32.41 -0.22 -0.98
C HIS A 271 33.24 -1.29 -0.26
#